data_AF-A0A7C6UXM5-F1
#
_entry.id   AF-A0A7C6UXM5-F1
#
_cell.length_a   1.000
_cell.length_b   1.000
_cell.length_c   1.000
_cell.angle_alpha   90.00
_cell.angle_beta   90.00
_cell.angle_gamma   90.00
#
_symmetry.space_group_name_H-M   'P 1'
#
loop_
_entity.id
_entity.type
_entity.pdbx_description
1 polymer ?
#
loop_
_entity_poly.entity_id
_entity_poly.type
_entity_poly.pdbx_seq_one_letter_code
_entity_poly.pdbx_strand_id
1 'polypeptide(L)'
;MEFNEIIHIEEYNPEWARLYIVEKEQLCSALGSMILGIEHIGSTSVPGIWAKPIIDIMIGVRSLPLEKYLIDDEAMRYSELKKTIISKGINNLLEYSECKADFINEVIKKANERIK
;
A
#
# COMPACT_ATOMS: atom_id res chain seq x y z
N MET A 1 -17.08 -0.40 -10.39
CA MET A 1 -16.20 -1.07 -11.39
C MET A 1 -15.69 -2.34 -10.73
N GLU A 2 -16.08 -3.50 -11.25
CA GLU A 2 -15.53 -4.79 -10.78
C GLU A 2 -14.12 -4.95 -11.36
N PHE A 3 -13.11 -5.02 -10.49
CA PHE A 3 -11.73 -5.34 -10.88
C PHE A 3 -11.64 -6.84 -11.14
N ASN A 4 -11.92 -7.25 -12.38
CA ASN A 4 -11.72 -8.63 -12.81
C ASN A 4 -10.27 -8.81 -13.31
N GLU A 5 -9.29 -8.67 -12.41
CA GLU A 5 -7.89 -8.96 -12.74
C GLU A 5 -7.62 -10.46 -12.61
N ILE A 6 -7.25 -11.10 -13.71
CA ILE A 6 -6.81 -12.49 -13.73
C ILE A 6 -5.47 -12.57 -13.00
N ILE A 7 -5.40 -13.38 -11.94
CA ILE A 7 -4.18 -13.61 -11.18
C ILE A 7 -3.23 -14.50 -12.00
N HIS A 8 -2.06 -13.95 -12.35
CA HIS A 8 -0.95 -14.70 -12.97
C HIS A 8 0.16 -14.96 -11.95
N ILE A 9 0.62 -16.20 -11.88
CA ILE A 9 1.80 -16.63 -11.11
C ILE A 9 2.71 -17.46 -12.03
N GLU A 10 4.02 -17.38 -11.79
CA GLU A 10 5.03 -18.12 -12.55
C GLU A 10 6.05 -18.79 -11.62
N GLU A 11 6.80 -19.75 -12.16
CA GLU A 11 7.94 -20.38 -11.49
C GLU A 11 9.00 -19.35 -11.13
N TYR A 12 9.86 -19.69 -10.17
CA TYR A 12 10.95 -18.79 -9.78
C TYR A 12 11.78 -18.35 -10.99
N ASN A 13 11.85 -17.04 -11.20
CA ASN A 13 12.65 -16.44 -12.24
C ASN A 13 13.90 -15.78 -11.62
N PRO A 14 15.12 -16.27 -11.92
CA PRO A 14 16.37 -15.67 -11.43
C PRO A 14 16.53 -14.19 -11.76
N GLU A 15 15.83 -13.71 -12.79
CA GLU A 15 15.81 -12.31 -13.20
C GLU A 15 15.23 -11.38 -12.13
N TRP A 16 14.37 -11.88 -11.24
CA TRP A 16 13.82 -11.09 -10.14
C TRP A 16 14.89 -10.54 -9.20
N ALA A 17 15.93 -11.33 -8.92
CA ALA A 17 17.07 -10.85 -8.13
C ALA A 17 17.82 -9.72 -8.85
N ARG A 18 17.96 -9.81 -10.18
CA ARG A 18 18.59 -8.74 -10.98
C ARG A 18 17.74 -7.47 -10.99
N LEU A 19 16.42 -7.60 -11.19
CA LEU A 19 15.48 -6.47 -11.18
C LEU A 19 15.47 -5.77 -9.83
N TYR A 20 15.52 -6.52 -8.72
CA TYR A 20 15.69 -5.94 -7.39
C TYR A 20 16.95 -5.09 -7.29
N ILE A 21 18.11 -5.56 -7.79
CA ILE A 21 19.36 -4.79 -7.74
C ILE A 21 19.25 -3.48 -8.53
N VAL A 22 18.67 -3.53 -9.73
CA VAL A 22 18.46 -2.32 -10.56
C VAL A 22 17.58 -1.31 -9.84
N GLU A 23 16.48 -1.75 -9.23
CA GLU A 23 15.57 -0.86 -8.52
C GLU A 23 16.19 -0.34 -7.21
N LYS A 24 16.93 -1.20 -6.49
CA LYS A 24 17.72 -0.82 -5.31
C LYS A 24 18.70 0.30 -5.63
N GLU A 25 19.42 0.23 -6.75
CA GLU A 25 20.37 1.28 -7.15
C GLU A 25 19.66 2.61 -7.42
N GLN A 26 18.52 2.58 -8.12
CA GLN A 26 17.70 3.77 -8.37
C GLN A 26 17.18 4.39 -7.06
N LEU A 27 16.65 3.57 -6.15
CA LEU A 27 16.16 3.99 -4.85
C LEU A 27 17.29 4.55 -3.96
N CYS A 28 18.46 3.91 -3.98
CA CYS A 28 19.66 4.40 -3.29
C CYS A 28 20.10 5.77 -3.82
N SER A 29 20.10 5.95 -5.14
CA SER A 29 20.43 7.23 -5.76
C SER A 29 19.42 8.33 -5.40
N ALA A 30 18.12 8.01 -5.42
CA ALA A 30 17.05 8.96 -5.15
C ALA A 30 16.94 9.35 -3.66
N LEU A 31 17.10 8.40 -2.75
CA LEU A 31 16.86 8.60 -1.31
C LEU A 31 18.14 8.86 -0.51
N GLY A 32 19.31 8.48 -1.04
CA GLY A 32 20.62 8.75 -0.46
C GLY A 32 20.71 8.40 1.02
N SER A 33 21.11 9.37 1.84
CA SER A 33 21.35 9.20 3.29
C SER A 33 20.10 8.91 4.12
N MET A 34 18.90 8.94 3.52
CA MET A 34 17.66 8.58 4.23
C MET A 34 17.57 7.07 4.50
N ILE A 35 18.22 6.25 3.67
CA ILE A 35 18.19 4.79 3.77
C ILE A 35 19.10 4.32 4.92
N LEU A 36 18.53 3.58 5.85
CA LEU A 36 19.27 2.82 6.88
C LEU A 36 19.51 1.36 6.47
N GLY A 37 18.63 0.81 5.63
CA GLY A 37 18.72 -0.54 5.09
C GLY A 37 17.71 -0.73 3.97
N ILE A 38 18.01 -1.62 3.02
CA ILE A 38 17.16 -1.91 1.88
C ILE A 38 17.27 -3.38 1.49
N GLU A 39 16.15 -4.09 1.50
CA GLU A 39 16.09 -5.55 1.37
C GLU A 39 15.03 -5.98 0.34
N HIS A 40 15.33 -7.06 -0.39
CA HIS A 40 14.36 -7.75 -1.24
C HIS A 40 13.50 -8.62 -0.35
N ILE A 41 12.19 -8.38 -0.35
CA ILE A 41 11.23 -9.15 0.44
C ILE A 41 10.18 -9.79 -0.48
N GLY A 42 9.21 -10.49 0.10
CA GLY A 42 8.12 -11.11 -0.67
C GLY A 42 8.57 -12.37 -1.41
N SER A 43 7.64 -13.01 -2.12
CA SER A 43 7.89 -14.33 -2.71
C SER A 43 8.97 -14.33 -3.80
N THR A 44 9.13 -13.22 -4.53
CA THR A 44 10.15 -13.11 -5.59
C THR A 44 11.59 -13.04 -5.05
N SER A 45 11.76 -12.84 -3.73
CA SER A 45 13.07 -12.88 -3.06
C SER A 45 13.53 -14.30 -2.69
N VAL A 46 12.66 -15.30 -2.83
CA VAL A 46 12.91 -16.68 -2.38
C VAL A 46 13.12 -17.60 -3.59
N PRO A 47 14.34 -18.11 -3.82
CA PRO A 47 14.59 -19.07 -4.89
C PRO A 47 13.74 -20.33 -4.75
N GLY A 48 13.16 -20.77 -5.88
CA GLY A 48 12.46 -22.05 -5.98
C GLY A 48 10.97 -22.03 -5.61
N ILE A 49 10.38 -20.87 -5.32
CA ILE A 49 8.92 -20.77 -5.12
C ILE A 49 8.22 -20.05 -6.26
N TRP A 50 6.95 -20.39 -6.47
CA TRP A 50 6.08 -19.70 -7.41
C TRP A 50 5.63 -18.36 -6.84
N ALA A 51 5.56 -17.34 -7.69
CA ALA A 51 5.16 -16.00 -7.27
C ALA A 51 4.43 -15.25 -8.38
N LYS A 52 3.72 -14.18 -7.99
CA LYS A 52 3.38 -13.11 -8.93
C LYS A 52 4.68 -12.37 -9.29
N PRO A 53 4.92 -11.97 -10.55
CA PRO A 53 6.16 -11.30 -10.96
C PRO A 53 6.19 -9.83 -10.50
N ILE A 54 6.19 -9.63 -9.18
CA ILE A 54 6.20 -8.33 -8.49
C ILE A 54 7.39 -8.33 -7.53
N ILE A 55 8.23 -7.29 -7.63
CA ILE A 55 9.40 -7.11 -6.75
C ILE A 55 8.99 -6.28 -5.54
N ASP A 56 8.93 -6.91 -4.37
CA ASP A 56 8.66 -6.21 -3.12
C ASP A 56 9.97 -5.75 -2.47
N ILE A 57 10.08 -4.45 -2.14
CA ILE A 57 11.28 -3.85 -1.55
C ILE A 57 10.93 -3.21 -0.22
N MET A 58 11.67 -3.58 0.83
CA MET A 58 11.57 -2.92 2.13
C MET A 58 12.72 -1.93 2.30
N ILE A 59 12.40 -0.71 2.72
CA ILE A 59 13.38 0.34 3.02
C ILE A 59 13.21 0.77 4.48
N GLY A 60 14.27 0.60 5.26
CA GLY A 60 14.37 1.20 6.59
C GLY A 60 14.83 2.65 6.49
N VAL A 61 14.16 3.56 7.19
CA VAL A 61 14.55 4.98 7.29
C VAL A 61 14.55 5.41 8.76
N ARG A 62 15.30 6.47 9.08
CA ARG A 62 15.44 6.94 10.48
C ARG A 62 14.15 7.46 11.09
N SER A 63 13.36 8.14 10.28
CA SER A 63 12.08 8.68 10.68
C SER A 63 11.20 8.79 9.44
N LEU A 64 10.02 8.19 9.50
CA LEU A 64 8.92 8.58 8.63
C LEU A 64 8.13 9.61 9.43
N PRO A 65 8.07 10.89 9.02
CA PRO A 65 7.22 11.88 9.68
C PRO A 65 5.77 11.58 9.29
N LEU A 66 5.27 10.42 9.75
CA LEU A 66 3.94 9.93 9.41
C LEU A 66 2.91 10.96 9.85
N GLU A 67 3.14 11.71 10.93
CA GLU A 67 2.34 12.87 11.37
C GLU A 67 2.14 13.98 10.30
N LYS A 68 3.03 14.12 9.31
CA LYS A 68 2.80 15.01 8.16
C LYS A 68 1.81 14.42 7.14
N TYR A 69 1.56 13.12 7.23
CA TYR A 69 0.68 12.32 6.37
C TYR A 69 -0.47 11.67 7.17
N LEU A 70 -0.51 11.86 8.48
CA LEU A 70 -1.46 11.30 9.41
C LEU A 70 -2.15 12.45 10.09
N ILE A 71 -3.47 12.45 9.91
CA ILE A 71 -4.43 13.44 10.38
C ILE A 71 -4.49 14.68 9.47
N ASP A 72 -4.98 14.46 8.25
CA ASP A 72 -5.75 15.51 7.58
C ASP A 72 -7.20 15.48 8.07
N ASP A 73 -7.98 16.51 7.72
CA ASP A 73 -9.40 16.61 8.08
C ASP A 73 -10.19 15.36 7.65
N GLU A 74 -9.75 14.64 6.61
CA GLU A 74 -10.41 13.45 6.11
C GLU A 74 -10.23 12.26 7.06
N ALA A 75 -9.04 12.07 7.62
CA ALA A 75 -8.83 11.05 8.65
C ALA A 75 -9.72 11.28 9.89
N MET A 76 -9.92 12.55 10.30
CA MET A 76 -10.83 12.87 11.40
C MET A 76 -12.30 12.67 11.03
N ARG A 77 -12.73 13.11 9.84
CA ARG A 77 -14.08 12.85 9.32
C ARG A 77 -14.36 11.34 9.24
N TYR A 78 -13.39 10.54 8.82
CA TYR A 78 -13.52 9.08 8.78
C TYR A 78 -13.68 8.48 10.17
N SER A 79 -12.92 8.99 11.16
CA SER A 79 -13.04 8.56 12.55
C SER A 79 -14.43 8.85 13.12
N GLU A 80 -14.96 10.06 12.92
CA GLU A 80 -16.30 10.45 13.39
C GLU A 80 -17.41 9.71 12.65
N LEU A 81 -17.23 9.43 11.36
CA LEU A 81 -18.14 8.57 10.60
C LEU A 81 -18.25 7.18 11.23
N LYS A 82 -17.11 6.55 11.54
CA LYS A 82 -17.10 5.22 12.19
C LYS A 82 -17.84 5.24 13.52
N LYS A 83 -17.58 6.24 14.37
CA LYS A 83 -18.28 6.41 15.65
C LYS A 83 -19.79 6.56 15.45
N THR A 84 -20.20 7.38 14.48
CA THR A 84 -21.61 7.63 14.13
C THR A 84 -22.32 6.36 13.62
N ILE A 85 -21.64 5.54 12.81
CA ILE A 85 -22.20 4.27 12.32
C ILE A 85 -22.46 3.32 13.49
N ILE A 86 -21.50 3.17 14.40
CA ILE A 86 -21.66 2.32 15.59
C ILE A 86 -22.74 2.87 16.53
N SER A 87 -22.82 4.20 16.72
CA SER A 87 -23.86 4.80 17.57
C SER A 87 -25.28 4.62 17.01
N LYS A 88 -25.42 4.36 15.70
CA LYS A 88 -26.69 4.00 15.06
C LYS A 88 -27.09 2.53 15.25
N GLY A 89 -26.28 1.75 15.97
CA GLY A 89 -26.56 0.34 16.29
C GLY A 89 -26.10 -0.66 15.23
N ILE A 90 -25.36 -0.23 14.21
CA ILE A 90 -24.79 -1.11 13.20
C ILE A 90 -23.73 -1.99 13.88
N ASN A 91 -23.91 -3.30 13.79
CA ASN A 91 -23.11 -4.29 14.52
C ASN A 91 -22.61 -5.45 13.64
N ASN A 92 -22.85 -5.41 12.32
CA ASN A 92 -22.32 -6.38 11.37
C ASN A 92 -21.38 -5.71 10.35
N LEU A 93 -20.45 -6.50 9.83
CA LEU A 93 -19.36 -6.00 9.00
C LEU A 93 -19.80 -5.53 7.61
N LEU A 94 -20.86 -6.15 7.07
CA LEU A 94 -21.37 -5.83 5.74
C LEU A 94 -21.96 -4.41 5.73
N GLU A 95 -22.95 -4.15 6.58
CA GLU A 95 -23.59 -2.83 6.70
C GLU A 95 -22.60 -1.75 7.13
N TYR A 96 -21.67 -2.09 8.02
CA TYR A 96 -20.60 -1.18 8.44
C TYR A 96 -19.68 -0.78 7.28
N SER A 97 -19.39 -1.70 6.36
CA SER A 97 -18.56 -1.44 5.18
C SER A 97 -19.32 -0.60 4.16
N GLU A 98 -20.59 -0.92 3.90
CA GLU A 98 -21.47 -0.16 3.01
C GLU A 98 -21.61 1.30 3.47
N CYS A 99 -21.85 1.53 4.77
CA CYS A 99 -22.00 2.88 5.33
C CYS A 99 -20.74 3.77 5.19
N LYS A 100 -19.57 3.18 4.91
CA LYS A 100 -18.31 3.91 4.74
C LYS A 100 -17.89 4.04 3.27
N ALA A 101 -18.53 3.31 2.36
CA ALA A 101 -18.09 3.16 0.97
C ALA A 101 -17.99 4.51 0.25
N ASP A 102 -19.01 5.35 0.37
CA ASP A 102 -19.05 6.67 -0.30
C ASP A 102 -17.91 7.58 0.16
N PHE A 103 -17.63 7.60 1.47
CA PHE A 103 -16.54 8.39 2.03
C PHE A 103 -15.18 7.89 1.52
N ILE A 104 -14.97 6.57 1.50
CA ILE A 104 -13.71 5.98 0.98
C ILE A 104 -13.53 6.30 -0.51
N ASN A 105 -14.60 6.23 -1.29
CA ASN A 105 -14.58 6.57 -2.71
C ASN A 105 -14.24 8.07 -2.94
N GLU A 106 -14.77 8.97 -2.11
CA GLU A 106 -14.43 10.41 -2.13
C GLU A 106 -12.92 10.63 -1.89
N VAL A 107 -12.36 10.00 -0.85
CA VAL A 107 -10.94 10.11 -0.49
C VAL A 107 -10.05 9.57 -1.61
N ILE A 108 -10.39 8.40 -2.17
CA ILE A 108 -9.64 7.80 -3.28
C ILE A 108 -9.65 8.73 -4.51
N LYS A 109 -10.82 9.32 -4.83
CA LYS A 109 -10.94 10.23 -5.97
C LYS A 109 -10.04 11.46 -5.81
N LYS A 110 -10.06 12.10 -4.64
CA LYS A 110 -9.21 13.27 -4.34
C LYS A 110 -7.72 12.95 -4.39
N ALA A 111 -7.33 11.77 -3.89
CA ALA A 111 -5.94 11.32 -3.96
C ALA A 111 -5.48 11.20 -5.42
N ASN A 112 -6.30 10.63 -6.31
CA ASN A 112 -6.00 10.51 -7.73
C ASN A 112 -5.90 11.87 -8.46
N GLU A 113 -6.65 12.89 -8.01
CA GLU A 113 -6.60 14.24 -8.57
C GLU A 113 -5.32 14.99 -8.16
N ARG A 114 -4.75 14.72 -6.97
CA ARG A 114 -3.51 15.35 -6.48
C ARG A 114 -2.23 14.82 -7.16
N ILE A 115 -2.30 13.68 -7.84
CA ILE A 115 -1.17 13.01 -8.50
C ILE A 115 -1.03 13.43 -9.98
N LYS A 116 -1.99 14.19 -10.53
CA LYS A 116 -1.91 14.81 -11.87
C LYS A 116 -1.25 16.18 -11.81
#